data_AF-A0AAN9IMV1-F1
#
_entry.id   AF-A0AAN9IMV1-F1
#
_cell.length_a   1.000
_cell.length_b   1.000
_cell.length_c   1.000
_cell.angle_alpha   90.00
_cell.angle_beta   90.00
_cell.angle_gamma   90.00
#
_symmetry.space_group_name_H-M   'P 1'
#
loop_
_entity.id
_entity.type
_entity.pdbx_description
1 polymer ?
#
loop_
_entity_poly.entity_id
_entity_poly.type
_entity_poly.pdbx_seq_one_letter_code
_entity_poly.pdbx_strand_id
1 'polypeptide(L)'
;MTDYDVMYKYISKNLLFDANAAPKARGEIGTATPEEVRLVIYIIDTVTGRILHPMSRHGCQGPVRAVFSENWVVYHYFNLRAHRNEMSVVEVYDQTRAENKDVWKFVLGKHNLTSPFSSYSRPEVIKSHSNFFTHSVKAIEVTSTAKGITSKQVLIGTIGDQVLALDKRFNF
;
A
#
# COMPACT_ATOMS: atom_id res chain seq x y z
N MET A 1 -18.68 23.46 -6.63
CA MET A 1 -19.68 22.61 -5.94
C MET A 1 -18.89 21.51 -5.27
N THR A 2 -18.46 21.73 -4.02
CA THR A 2 -17.57 20.83 -3.28
C THR A 2 -18.37 19.67 -2.72
N ASP A 3 -18.11 18.48 -3.24
CA ASP A 3 -18.67 17.24 -2.73
C ASP A 3 -17.87 16.83 -1.48
N TYR A 4 -18.47 16.98 -0.30
CA TYR A 4 -17.84 16.69 0.99
C TYR A 4 -17.99 15.19 1.30
N ASP A 5 -17.44 14.34 0.43
CA ASP A 5 -17.45 12.88 0.59
C ASP A 5 -16.23 12.42 1.41
N VAL A 6 -16.45 11.72 2.52
CA VAL A 6 -15.40 11.16 3.38
C VAL A 6 -15.15 9.68 3.07
N MET A 7 -13.89 9.32 2.81
CA MET A 7 -13.49 7.91 2.74
C MET A 7 -13.00 7.42 4.10
N TYR A 8 -13.62 6.37 4.62
CA TYR A 8 -13.17 5.71 5.84
C TYR A 8 -11.98 4.80 5.56
N LYS A 9 -10.92 4.92 6.37
CA LYS A 9 -9.76 4.03 6.30
C LYS A 9 -10.13 2.63 6.78
N TYR A 10 -9.60 1.61 6.10
CA TYR A 10 -9.69 0.23 6.57
C TYR A 10 -8.54 -0.07 7.55
N ILE A 11 -8.85 -0.31 8.83
CA ILE A 11 -7.86 -0.32 9.93
C ILE A 11 -7.71 -1.69 10.61
N SER A 12 -7.97 -2.78 9.89
CA SER A 12 -7.77 -4.13 10.43
C SER A 12 -6.30 -4.36 10.81
N LYS A 13 -6.08 -4.93 12.00
CA LYS A 13 -4.75 -5.38 12.45
C LYS A 13 -4.32 -6.72 11.86
N ASN A 14 -5.24 -7.39 11.17
CA ASN A 14 -5.06 -8.75 10.67
C ASN A 14 -4.81 -8.76 9.16
N LEU A 15 -4.19 -7.71 8.62
CA LEU A 15 -3.80 -7.67 7.22
C LEU A 15 -2.35 -8.11 7.04
N LEU A 16 -2.14 -8.95 6.04
CA LEU A 16 -0.85 -9.38 5.58
C LEU A 16 -0.64 -8.90 4.14
N PHE A 17 0.52 -8.32 3.88
CA PHE A 17 0.98 -8.05 2.53
C PHE A 17 1.89 -9.17 2.06
N ASP A 18 1.63 -9.69 0.87
CA ASP A 18 2.46 -10.71 0.22
C ASP A 18 2.75 -10.30 -1.23
N ALA A 19 3.99 -10.56 -1.68
CA ALA A 19 4.45 -10.21 -3.01
C ALA A 19 5.16 -11.42 -3.65
N ASN A 20 4.49 -12.02 -4.63
CA ASN A 20 4.98 -13.16 -5.36
C ASN A 20 5.61 -12.73 -6.69
N ALA A 21 6.84 -13.16 -6.91
CA ALA A 21 7.53 -13.04 -8.18
C ALA A 21 7.47 -14.36 -8.95
N ALA A 22 7.17 -14.30 -10.25
CA ALA A 22 7.33 -15.43 -11.16
C ALA A 22 8.75 -16.01 -11.05
N PRO A 23 8.98 -17.31 -11.26
CA PRO A 23 10.31 -17.92 -11.07
C PRO A 23 11.44 -17.19 -11.81
N LYS A 24 11.20 -16.79 -13.06
CA LYS A 24 12.15 -16.01 -13.87
C LYS A 24 12.40 -14.59 -13.36
N ALA A 25 11.48 -14.03 -12.56
CA ALA A 25 11.59 -12.72 -11.94
C ALA A 25 12.34 -12.73 -10.59
N ARG A 26 12.85 -13.89 -10.15
CA ARG A 26 13.68 -14.02 -8.93
C ARG A 26 15.18 -13.98 -9.21
N GLY A 27 15.59 -14.02 -10.48
CA GLY A 27 17.00 -13.90 -10.89
C GLY A 27 17.55 -12.49 -10.74
N GLU A 28 18.80 -12.29 -11.17
CA GLU A 28 19.42 -10.98 -11.22
C GLU A 28 18.67 -10.06 -12.21
N ILE A 29 18.69 -8.76 -11.95
CA ILE A 29 18.02 -7.78 -12.82
C ILE A 29 18.68 -7.84 -14.20
N GLY A 30 17.89 -8.05 -15.25
CA GLY A 30 18.36 -8.14 -16.63
C GLY A 30 18.55 -9.55 -17.20
N THR A 31 18.34 -10.62 -16.40
CA THR A 31 18.43 -12.01 -16.89
C THR A 31 17.15 -12.53 -17.55
N ALA A 32 16.02 -11.83 -17.38
CA ALA A 32 14.71 -12.23 -17.88
C ALA A 32 14.10 -11.11 -18.72
N THR A 33 13.29 -11.46 -19.72
CA THR A 33 12.63 -10.46 -20.56
C THR A 33 11.41 -9.86 -19.86
N PRO A 34 10.97 -8.64 -20.23
CA PRO A 34 9.79 -8.02 -19.63
C PRO A 34 8.47 -8.82 -19.78
N GLU A 35 8.40 -9.72 -20.75
CA GLU A 35 7.27 -10.62 -20.99
C GLU A 35 7.26 -11.81 -20.02
N GLU A 36 8.44 -12.21 -19.54
CA GLU A 36 8.64 -13.37 -18.67
C GLU A 36 8.51 -13.04 -17.17
N VAL A 37 8.60 -11.75 -16.83
CA VAL A 37 8.55 -11.29 -15.45
C VAL A 37 7.18 -10.71 -15.09
N ARG A 38 6.69 -11.11 -13.92
CA ARG A 38 5.46 -10.59 -13.33
C ARG A 38 5.57 -10.64 -11.81
N LEU A 39 5.15 -9.55 -11.18
CA LEU A 39 4.89 -9.51 -9.75
C LEU A 39 3.38 -9.58 -9.51
N VAL A 40 2.97 -10.39 -8.54
CA VAL A 40 1.59 -10.46 -8.07
C VAL A 40 1.58 -10.15 -6.59
N ILE A 41 0.73 -9.20 -6.22
CA ILE A 41 0.67 -8.61 -4.89
C ILE A 41 -0.68 -8.94 -4.30
N TYR A 42 -0.66 -9.37 -3.05
CA TYR A 42 -1.84 -9.76 -2.28
C TYR A 42 -1.89 -8.96 -0.99
N ILE A 43 -3.09 -8.46 -0.66
CA ILE A 43 -3.44 -8.06 0.69
C ILE A 43 -4.43 -9.09 1.20
N ILE A 44 -4.06 -9.77 2.28
CA ILE A 44 -4.77 -10.94 2.80
C ILE A 44 -5.27 -10.62 4.20
N ASP A 45 -6.55 -10.86 4.47
CA ASP A 45 -7.06 -10.90 5.83
C ASP A 45 -6.72 -12.25 6.45
N THR A 46 -5.90 -12.26 7.50
CA THR A 46 -5.36 -13.48 8.11
C THR A 46 -6.37 -14.20 9.01
N VAL A 47 -7.51 -13.58 9.35
CA VAL A 47 -8.58 -14.22 10.12
C VAL A 47 -9.40 -15.13 9.20
N THR A 48 -9.74 -14.61 8.03
CA THR A 48 -10.63 -15.29 7.07
C THR A 48 -9.88 -15.99 5.94
N GLY A 49 -8.60 -15.68 5.74
CA GLY A 49 -7.80 -16.10 4.58
C GLY A 49 -8.19 -15.39 3.27
N ARG A 50 -9.07 -14.38 3.33
CA ARG A 50 -9.58 -13.71 2.14
C ARG A 50 -8.52 -12.80 1.53
N ILE A 51 -8.34 -12.91 0.23
CA ILE A 51 -7.59 -11.93 -0.56
C ILE A 51 -8.51 -10.73 -0.83
N LEU A 52 -8.13 -9.54 -0.38
CA LEU A 52 -8.93 -8.32 -0.58
C LEU A 52 -8.95 -7.92 -2.06
N HIS A 53 -7.78 -7.85 -2.69
CA HIS A 53 -7.64 -7.64 -4.12
C HIS A 53 -6.25 -8.09 -4.60
N PRO A 54 -6.16 -9.00 -5.58
CA PRO A 54 -4.89 -9.31 -6.22
C PRO A 54 -4.52 -8.22 -7.22
N MET A 55 -3.29 -7.72 -7.14
CA MET A 55 -2.77 -6.75 -8.11
C MET A 55 -1.59 -7.38 -8.87
N SER A 56 -1.57 -7.24 -10.19
CA SER A 56 -0.44 -7.73 -10.97
C SER A 56 0.30 -6.65 -11.72
N ARG A 57 1.63 -6.67 -11.64
CA ARG A 57 2.55 -5.79 -12.36
C ARG A 57 3.37 -6.62 -13.36
N HIS A 58 3.12 -6.43 -14.65
CA HIS A 58 3.86 -7.08 -15.74
C HIS A 58 5.17 -6.34 -16.00
N GLY A 59 6.21 -7.05 -16.45
CA GLY A 59 7.49 -6.39 -16.71
C GLY A 59 8.19 -5.89 -15.46
N CYS A 60 7.81 -6.40 -14.28
CA CYS A 60 8.35 -5.97 -12.99
C CYS A 60 9.07 -7.14 -12.31
N GLN A 61 10.18 -6.83 -11.65
CA GLN A 61 11.09 -7.78 -11.03
C GLN A 61 11.39 -7.40 -9.59
N GLY A 62 11.67 -8.40 -8.76
CA GLY A 62 12.19 -8.19 -7.42
C GLY A 62 13.67 -7.73 -7.42
N PRO A 63 14.26 -7.50 -6.23
CA PRO A 63 13.68 -7.76 -4.91
C PRO A 63 12.56 -6.77 -4.54
N VAL A 64 11.46 -7.30 -4.01
CA VAL A 64 10.37 -6.47 -3.48
C VAL A 64 10.66 -6.14 -2.02
N ARG A 65 10.65 -4.86 -1.68
CA ARG A 65 10.76 -4.37 -0.29
C ARG A 65 9.50 -3.61 0.03
N ALA A 66 8.83 -3.91 1.14
CA ALA A 66 7.55 -3.30 1.47
C ALA A 66 7.46 -2.97 2.96
N VAL A 67 6.65 -1.96 3.27
CA VAL A 67 6.26 -1.61 4.63
C VAL A 67 4.74 -1.37 4.68
N PHE A 68 4.09 -1.98 5.65
CA PHE A 68 2.67 -1.81 5.93
C PHE A 68 2.49 -0.81 7.08
N SER A 69 1.57 0.15 6.93
CA SER A 69 1.20 1.06 8.02
C SER A 69 -0.26 1.47 7.92
N GLU A 70 -0.99 1.37 9.04
CA GLU A 70 -2.41 1.71 9.14
C GLU A 70 -3.28 1.00 8.11
N ASN A 71 -3.60 1.69 7.00
CA ASN A 71 -4.47 1.23 5.93
C ASN A 71 -3.74 1.19 4.59
N TRP A 72 -2.41 1.39 4.57
CA TRP A 72 -1.64 1.50 3.35
C TRP A 72 -0.37 0.67 3.37
N VAL A 73 0.09 0.32 2.18
CA VAL A 73 1.37 -0.36 1.96
C VAL A 73 2.17 0.43 0.94
N VAL A 74 3.43 0.68 1.25
CA VAL A 74 4.42 1.16 0.28
C VAL A 74 5.32 -0.02 -0.08
N TYR A 75 5.56 -0.25 -1.36
CA TYR A 75 6.49 -1.26 -1.82
C TYR A 75 7.32 -0.80 -3.02
N HIS A 76 8.59 -1.21 -3.00
CA HIS A 76 9.60 -0.96 -4.03
C HIS A 76 9.77 -2.18 -4.92
N TYR A 77 9.97 -1.97 -6.22
CA TYR A 77 10.35 -3.00 -7.19
C TYR A 77 11.11 -2.39 -8.38
N PHE A 78 11.69 -3.24 -9.23
CA PHE A 78 12.32 -2.81 -10.47
C PHE A 78 11.37 -3.01 -11.66
N ASN A 79 11.14 -1.96 -12.46
CA ASN A 79 10.38 -2.04 -13.69
C ASN A 79 11.34 -2.27 -14.87
N LEU A 80 11.36 -3.50 -15.40
CA LEU A 80 12.20 -3.90 -16.53
C LEU A 80 11.80 -3.21 -17.84
N ARG A 81 10.51 -2.89 -18.06
CA ARG A 81 10.08 -2.18 -19.28
C ARG A 81 10.59 -0.75 -19.32
N ALA A 82 10.57 -0.09 -18.17
CA ALA A 82 11.01 1.31 -18.03
C ALA A 82 12.47 1.43 -17.57
N HIS A 83 13.17 0.32 -17.37
CA HIS A 83 14.56 0.25 -16.89
C HIS A 83 14.82 1.12 -15.65
N ARG A 84 13.90 1.10 -14.68
CA ARG A 84 13.96 2.00 -13.51
C ARG A 84 13.33 1.40 -12.27
N ASN A 85 13.76 1.90 -11.11
CA ASN A 85 13.12 1.61 -9.84
C ASN A 85 11.77 2.35 -9.74
N GLU A 86 10.78 1.67 -9.17
CA GLU A 86 9.47 2.25 -8.90
C GLU A 86 9.07 1.96 -7.46
N MET A 87 8.39 2.93 -6.85
CA MET A 87 7.71 2.75 -5.58
C MET A 87 6.21 2.88 -5.81
N SER A 88 5.47 1.93 -5.29
CA SER A 88 4.02 1.95 -5.37
C SER A 88 3.39 1.96 -3.99
N VAL A 89 2.24 2.61 -3.94
CA VAL A 89 1.36 2.65 -2.79
C VAL A 89 0.07 1.94 -3.09
N VAL A 90 -0.43 1.26 -2.07
CA VAL A 90 -1.78 0.70 -2.05
C VAL A 90 -2.44 1.19 -0.77
N GLU A 91 -3.63 1.77 -0.88
CA GLU A 91 -4.44 2.24 0.23
C GLU A 91 -5.77 1.50 0.23
N VAL A 92 -6.16 0.99 1.40
CA VAL A 92 -7.39 0.25 1.62
C VAL A 92 -8.38 1.13 2.38
N TYR A 93 -9.59 1.23 1.86
CA TYR A 93 -10.68 2.02 2.41
C TYR A 93 -11.89 1.14 2.66
N ASP A 94 -12.64 1.44 3.71
CA ASP A 94 -13.85 0.73 4.11
C ASP A 94 -15.08 1.41 3.47
N GLN A 95 -15.76 0.69 2.56
CA GLN A 95 -17.00 1.15 1.95
C GLN A 95 -18.24 0.77 2.74
N THR A 96 -18.16 -0.09 3.76
CA THR A 96 -19.34 -0.45 4.57
C THR A 96 -19.95 0.78 5.23
N ARG A 97 -19.12 1.79 5.49
CA ARG A 97 -19.49 3.06 6.10
C ARG A 97 -19.85 4.14 5.07
N ALA A 98 -19.98 3.79 3.79
CA ALA A 98 -20.24 4.73 2.71
C ALA A 98 -21.57 5.51 2.89
N GLU A 99 -22.57 4.96 3.57
CA GLU A 99 -23.83 5.69 3.85
C GLU A 99 -23.67 6.85 4.86
N ASN A 100 -22.52 6.90 5.56
CA ASN A 100 -22.13 7.95 6.51
C ASN A 100 -21.12 8.96 5.91
N LYS A 101 -20.96 8.98 4.59
CA LYS A 101 -20.01 9.84 3.86
C LYS A 101 -20.22 11.35 4.01
N ASP A 102 -21.44 11.78 4.36
CA ASP A 102 -21.81 13.18 4.47
C ASP A 102 -21.16 13.83 5.72
N VAL A 103 -20.24 14.77 5.49
CA VAL A 103 -19.59 15.58 6.54
C VAL A 103 -20.61 16.26 7.45
N TRP A 104 -21.81 16.61 6.95
CA TRP A 104 -22.84 17.21 7.80
C TRP A 104 -23.38 16.23 8.84
N LYS A 105 -23.50 14.94 8.53
CA LYS A 105 -23.85 13.92 9.53
C LYS A 105 -22.77 13.77 10.60
N PHE A 106 -21.50 14.02 10.26
CA PHE A 106 -20.42 14.08 11.24
C PHE A 106 -20.56 15.26 12.19
N VAL A 107 -20.66 16.47 11.64
CA VAL A 107 -20.76 17.73 12.41
C VAL A 107 -22.02 17.75 13.28
N LEU A 108 -23.14 17.22 12.77
CA LEU A 108 -24.41 17.16 13.49
C LEU A 108 -24.53 15.97 14.47
N GLY A 109 -23.47 15.16 14.63
CA GLY A 109 -23.44 14.04 15.58
C GLY A 109 -24.37 12.88 15.25
N LYS A 110 -24.90 12.79 14.02
CA LYS A 110 -25.86 11.75 13.58
C LYS A 110 -25.18 10.53 12.96
N HIS A 111 -23.86 10.40 13.10
CA HIS A 111 -23.10 9.31 12.51
C HIS A 111 -22.98 8.12 13.47
N ASN A 112 -23.15 6.89 12.97
CA ASN A 112 -22.96 5.68 13.78
C ASN A 112 -21.51 5.19 13.63
N LEU A 113 -20.59 5.72 14.44
CA LEU A 113 -19.18 5.30 14.50
C LEU A 113 -18.90 4.19 15.52
N THR A 114 -19.91 3.80 16.32
CA THR A 114 -19.79 2.81 17.40
C THR A 114 -19.77 1.37 16.93
N SER A 115 -19.97 1.11 15.63
CA SER A 115 -19.89 -0.25 15.10
C SER A 115 -18.44 -0.77 15.18
N PRO A 116 -18.21 -1.94 15.81
CA PRO A 116 -16.88 -2.53 15.88
C PRO A 116 -16.41 -2.91 14.47
N PHE A 117 -15.09 -2.86 14.26
CA PHE A 117 -14.49 -3.39 13.05
C PHE A 117 -14.65 -4.92 13.03
N SER A 118 -15.04 -5.48 11.87
CA SER A 118 -15.17 -6.93 11.68
C SER A 118 -14.54 -7.35 10.35
N SER A 119 -13.63 -8.33 10.39
CA SER A 119 -13.04 -8.96 9.20
C SER A 119 -14.06 -9.62 8.27
N TYR A 120 -15.29 -9.85 8.75
CA TYR A 120 -16.39 -10.43 7.97
C TYR A 120 -17.24 -9.38 7.23
N SER A 121 -17.01 -8.08 7.49
CA SER A 121 -17.71 -7.00 6.79
C SER A 121 -17.21 -6.83 5.34
N ARG A 122 -18.10 -6.42 4.42
CA ARG A 122 -17.86 -6.17 2.98
C ARG A 122 -18.41 -4.77 2.65
N PRO A 123 -17.84 -3.89 1.78
CA PRO A 123 -16.72 -4.03 0.82
C PRO A 123 -15.51 -3.11 1.14
N GLU A 124 -14.32 -3.45 0.65
CA GLU A 124 -13.17 -2.53 0.64
C GLU A 124 -12.98 -1.87 -0.73
N VAL A 125 -12.52 -0.62 -0.75
CA VAL A 125 -11.92 0.02 -1.93
C VAL A 125 -10.42 0.00 -1.81
N ILE A 126 -9.77 -0.44 -2.88
CA ILE A 126 -8.33 -0.39 -2.99
C ILE A 126 -7.97 0.66 -4.02
N LYS A 127 -7.21 1.67 -3.59
CA LYS A 127 -6.58 2.65 -4.46
C LYS A 127 -5.11 2.32 -4.56
N SER A 128 -4.55 2.34 -5.77
CA SER A 128 -3.11 2.15 -5.96
C SER A 128 -2.54 3.22 -6.86
N HIS A 129 -1.37 3.71 -6.49
CA HIS A 129 -0.60 4.69 -7.23
C HIS A 129 0.86 4.25 -7.32
N SER A 130 1.54 4.60 -8.41
CA SER A 130 2.92 4.19 -8.67
C SER A 130 3.73 5.40 -9.12
N ASN A 131 4.86 5.63 -8.46
CA ASN A 131 5.80 6.70 -8.79
C ASN A 131 7.18 6.15 -9.10
N PHE A 132 7.89 6.87 -9.95
CA PHE A 132 9.31 6.62 -10.20
C PHE A 132 10.13 6.89 -8.93
N PHE A 133 11.12 6.04 -8.68
CA PHE A 133 12.09 6.22 -7.61
C PHE A 133 13.50 6.06 -8.15
N THR A 134 14.45 6.86 -7.67
CA THR A 134 15.78 6.98 -8.28
C THR A 134 16.79 5.95 -7.76
N HIS A 135 16.61 5.42 -6.55
CA HIS A 135 17.61 4.59 -5.88
C HIS A 135 17.11 3.16 -5.69
N SER A 136 18.02 2.19 -5.69
CA SER A 136 17.69 0.83 -5.28
C SER A 136 17.59 0.75 -3.75
N VAL A 137 16.56 0.07 -3.26
CA VAL A 137 16.23 0.00 -1.83
C VAL A 137 16.81 -1.25 -1.17
N LYS A 138 17.59 -1.06 -0.11
CA LYS A 138 18.13 -2.11 0.76
C LYS A 138 17.18 -2.42 1.92
N ALA A 139 16.62 -1.39 2.55
CA ALA A 139 15.66 -1.49 3.65
C ALA A 139 14.59 -0.39 3.55
N ILE A 140 13.38 -0.69 4.01
CA ILE A 140 12.27 0.26 4.08
C ILE A 140 11.55 0.10 5.41
N GLU A 141 11.24 1.21 6.07
CA GLU A 141 10.55 1.23 7.36
C GLU A 141 9.69 2.49 7.48
N VAL A 142 8.82 2.55 8.49
CA VAL A 142 7.91 3.68 8.70
C VAL A 142 8.04 4.20 10.12
N THR A 143 8.08 5.52 10.27
CA THR A 143 8.12 6.14 11.60
C THR A 143 6.84 5.86 12.39
N SER A 144 6.98 5.63 13.69
CA SER A 144 5.86 5.47 14.62
C SER A 144 5.98 6.45 15.78
N THR A 145 4.85 6.95 16.27
CA THR A 145 4.77 7.84 17.45
C THR A 145 3.70 7.34 18.40
N ALA A 146 3.85 7.61 19.69
CA ALA A 146 2.98 7.07 20.73
C ALA A 146 1.47 7.33 20.51
N LYS A 147 1.13 8.49 19.94
CA LYS A 147 -0.26 8.88 19.65
C LYS A 147 -0.64 8.81 18.16
N GLY A 148 0.32 8.54 17.27
CA GLY A 148 0.07 8.49 15.82
C GLY A 148 -0.39 9.81 15.18
N ILE A 149 -0.22 10.96 15.85
CA ILE A 149 -0.67 12.27 15.36
C ILE A 149 0.29 12.84 14.32
N THR A 150 1.61 12.67 14.54
CA THR A 150 2.64 13.17 13.63
C THR A 150 2.56 12.46 12.28
N SER A 151 2.73 13.23 11.18
CA SER A 151 2.84 12.66 9.83
C SER A 151 3.88 11.55 9.77
N LYS A 152 3.54 10.45 9.10
CA LYS A 152 4.46 9.32 8.93
C LYS A 152 5.46 9.61 7.83
N GLN A 153 6.72 9.31 8.12
CA GLN A 153 7.79 9.26 7.13
C GLN A 153 8.12 7.82 6.80
N VAL A 154 8.34 7.55 5.51
CA VAL A 154 8.91 6.31 5.00
C VAL A 154 10.42 6.47 5.00
N LEU A 155 11.09 5.71 5.86
CA LEU A 155 12.54 5.65 5.96
C LEU A 155 13.06 4.63 4.94
N ILE A 156 14.01 5.04 4.12
CA ILE A 156 14.56 4.22 3.05
C ILE A 156 16.08 4.16 3.22
N GLY A 157 16.59 2.95 3.48
CA GLY A 157 18.01 2.65 3.35
C GLY A 157 18.30 2.28 1.91
N THR A 158 19.13 3.08 1.23
CA THR A 158 19.56 2.79 -0.15
C THR A 158 20.70 1.76 -0.17
N ILE A 159 20.97 1.18 -1.33
CA ILE A 159 22.15 0.31 -1.50
C ILE A 159 23.49 1.03 -1.35
N GLY A 160 23.50 2.36 -1.49
CA GLY A 160 24.67 3.22 -1.27
C GLY A 160 24.82 3.63 0.20
N ASP A 161 24.14 2.95 1.12
CA ASP A 161 24.15 3.19 2.57
C ASP A 161 23.72 4.61 3.00
N GLN A 162 23.02 5.33 2.12
CA GLN A 162 22.33 6.57 2.46
C GLN A 162 20.95 6.28 3.02
N VAL A 163 20.50 7.11 3.96
CA VAL A 163 19.15 7.06 4.54
C VAL A 163 18.35 8.25 4.05
N LEU A 164 17.19 7.98 3.46
CA LEU A 164 16.23 8.98 3.00
C LEU A 164 14.96 8.91 3.85
N ALA A 165 14.36 10.05 4.14
CA ALA A 165 13.05 10.13 4.79
C ALA A 165 12.07 10.81 3.84
N LEU A 166 11.03 10.08 3.41
CA LEU A 166 10.02 10.59 2.49
C LEU A 166 8.67 10.72 3.21
N ASP A 167 8.04 11.89 3.09
CA ASP A 167 6.66 12.06 3.55
C ASP A 167 5.70 11.35 2.59
N LYS A 168 4.81 10.52 3.14
CA LYS A 168 3.81 9.77 2.38
C LYS A 168 2.88 10.66 1.55
N ARG A 169 2.63 11.90 1.97
CA ARG A 169 1.66 12.81 1.33
C ARG A 169 2.14 13.39 0.01
N PHE A 170 3.45 13.56 -0.16
CA PHE A 170 4.01 14.26 -1.32
C PHE A 170 4.69 13.32 -2.31
N ASN A 171 5.13 12.15 -1.85
CA ASN A 171 6.01 11.29 -2.63
C ASN A 171 5.31 10.05 -3.21
N PHE A 172 4.08 9.74 -2.77
CA PHE A 172 3.35 8.55 -3.20
C PHE A 172 1.84 8.70 -3.23
#